data_AF-A0A411ZUP5-F1
#
_entry.id   AF-A0A411ZUP5-F1
#
_cell.length_a   1.000
_cell.length_b   1.000
_cell.length_c   1.000
_cell.angle_alpha   90.00
_cell.angle_beta   90.00
_cell.angle_gamma   90.00
#
_symmetry.space_group_name_H-M   'P 1'
#
loop_
_entity.id
_entity.type
_entity.pdbx_description
1 polymer ?
#
loop_
_entity_poly.entity_id
_entity_poly.type
_entity_poly.pdbx_seq_one_letter_code
_entity_poly.pdbx_strand_id
1 'polypeptide(L)' 'MSKKFKTVKNFYDRGLWSKKRVHDAVVKSWITKEEYMEITGEEYAEEV' A
#
# COMPACT_ATOMS: atom_id res chain seq x y z
N MET A 1 11.58 -3.82 -4.79
CA MET A 1 10.83 -2.57 -4.62
C MET A 1 10.14 -2.19 -5.92
N SER A 2 8.82 -2.15 -5.90
CA SER A 2 8.00 -1.67 -7.00
C SER A 2 8.29 -0.19 -7.25
N LYS A 3 8.31 0.23 -8.53
CA LYS A 3 8.54 1.64 -8.89
C LYS A 3 7.54 2.60 -8.23
N LYS A 4 6.36 2.11 -7.82
CA LYS A 4 5.29 2.90 -7.20
C LYS A 4 5.28 2.84 -5.67
N PHE A 5 6.11 1.99 -5.05
CA PHE A 5 6.22 1.90 -3.59
C PHE A 5 6.52 3.24 -2.94
N LYS A 6 7.59 3.92 -3.37
CA LYS A 6 7.97 5.25 -2.86
C LYS A 6 6.83 6.26 -3.03
N THR A 7 6.09 6.17 -4.13
CA THR A 7 4.95 7.03 -4.39
C THR A 7 3.83 6.77 -3.38
N VAL A 8 3.41 5.51 -3.21
CA VAL A 8 2.33 5.14 -2.27
C VAL A 8 2.76 5.42 -0.82
N LYS A 9 4.00 5.10 -0.44
CA LYS A 9 4.56 5.42 0.87
C LYS A 9 4.51 6.92 1.14
N ASN A 10 4.97 7.75 0.19
CA ASN A 10 4.94 9.20 0.35
C ASN A 10 3.50 9.75 0.42
N PHE A 11 2.55 9.16 -0.33
CA PHE A 11 1.14 9.54 -0.22
C PHE A 11 0.53 9.17 1.14
N TYR A 12 0.85 7.99 1.65
CA TYR A 12 0.38 7.53 2.97
C TYR A 12 0.99 8.35 4.11
N ASP A 13 2.31 8.58 4.06
CA ASP A 13 3.06 9.40 5.03
C ASP A 13 2.54 10.85 5.09
N ARG A 14 2.19 11.41 3.93
CA ARG A 14 1.56 12.73 3.82
C ARG A 14 0.07 12.75 4.21
N GLY A 15 -0.50 11.62 4.62
CA GLY A 15 -1.93 11.48 4.97
C GLY A 15 -2.90 11.64 3.80
N LEU A 16 -2.40 11.64 2.55
CA LEU A 16 -3.21 11.79 1.35
C LEU A 16 -3.95 10.49 1.00
N TRP A 17 -3.43 9.36 1.45
CA TRP A 17 -3.98 8.03 1.20
C TRP A 17 -4.34 7.36 2.52
N SER A 18 -5.57 6.86 2.59
CA SER A 18 -6.00 5.97 3.67
C SER A 18 -5.55 4.55 3.41
N LYS A 19 -5.49 3.72 4.45
CA LYS A 19 -5.10 2.30 4.35
C LYS A 19 -5.87 1.53 3.28
N LYS A 20 -7.19 1.74 3.19
CA LYS A 20 -8.05 1.18 2.13
C LYS A 20 -7.54 1.49 0.71
N ARG A 21 -6.99 2.68 0.49
CA ARG A 21 -6.44 3.10 -0.81
C ARG A 21 -5.09 2.45 -1.10
N VAL A 22 -4.29 2.21 -0.05
CA VAL A 22 -3.04 1.42 -0.15
C VAL A 22 -3.38 -0.04 -0.48
N HIS A 23 -4.48 -0.57 0.07
CA HIS A 23 -4.99 -1.91 -0.22
C HIS A 23 -5.42 -2.03 -1.67
N ASP A 24 -6.21 -1.07 -2.18
CA ASP A 24 -6.56 -0.94 -3.60
C ASP A 24 -5.33 -0.89 -4.53
N ALA A 25 -4.22 -0.31 -4.07
CA ALA A 25 -2.97 -0.31 -4.83
C ALA A 25 -2.31 -1.69 -4.90
N VAL A 26 -2.50 -2.55 -3.90
CA VAL A 26 -2.11 -3.96 -4.01
C VAL A 26 -2.99 -4.68 -5.03
N VAL A 27 -4.32 -4.50 -4.94
CA VAL A 27 -5.30 -5.11 -5.87
C VAL A 27 -5.03 -4.68 -7.32
N LYS A 28 -4.64 -3.42 -7.54
CA LYS A 28 -4.25 -2.91 -8.87
C LYS A 28 -2.83 -3.27 -9.30
N SER A 29 -2.11 -4.10 -8.53
CA SER A 29 -0.71 -4.46 -8.75
C SER A 29 0.24 -3.24 -8.88
N TRP A 30 -0.06 -2.15 -8.17
CA TRP A 30 0.86 -1.01 -8.04
C TRP A 30 2.00 -1.31 -7.06
N ILE A 31 1.67 -2.03 -5.99
CA ILE A 31 2.59 -2.47 -4.94
C ILE A 31 2.30 -3.93 -4.57
N THR A 32 3.21 -4.58 -3.86
CA THR A 32 2.99 -5.94 -3.34
C THR A 32 2.34 -5.92 -1.95
N LYS A 33 1.85 -7.08 -1.50
CA LYS A 33 1.31 -7.27 -0.14
C LYS A 33 2.34 -6.96 0.95
N GLU A 34 3.59 -7.35 0.71
CA GLU A 34 4.73 -7.03 1.59
C GLU A 34 4.95 -5.52 1.68
N GLU A 35 4.88 -4.83 0.54
CA GLU A 35 5.00 -3.37 0.48
C GLU A 35 3.83 -2.65 1.16
N TYR A 36 2.62 -3.20 1.08
CA TYR A 36 1.47 -2.69 1.85
C TYR A 36 1.73 -2.78 3.35
N MET A 37 2.26 -3.91 3.83
CA MET A 37 2.61 -4.09 5.23
C MET A 37 3.70 -3.12 5.67
N GLU A 38 4.70 -2.87 4.83
CA GLU A 38 5.76 -1.89 5.12
C GLU A 38 5.25 -0.44 5.14
N ILE A 39 4.24 -0.10 4.34
CA ILE A 39 3.64 1.24 4.31
C ILE A 39 2.66 1.45 5.46
N THR A 40 1.76 0.50 5.68
CA THR A 40 0.63 0.65 6.61
C THR A 40 0.91 0.11 8.00
N GLY A 41 1.91 -0.78 8.14
CA GLY A 41 2.17 -1.54 9.35
C GLY A 41 1.16 -2.66 9.62
N GLU A 42 0.20 -2.88 8.72
CA GLU A 42 -0.81 -3.91 8.86
C GLU A 42 -0.61 -5.03 7.86
N GLU A 43 -0.89 -6.26 8.31
CA GLU A 43 -0.93 -7.40 7.42
C GLU A 43 -2.01 -7.16 6.34
N TYR A 44 -1.65 -7.44 5.09
CA TYR A 44 -2.61 -7.36 3.99
C TYR A 44 -3.61 -8.49 4.14
N ALA A 45 -4.77 -8.20 4.75
CA ALA A 45 -5.90 -9.10 4.80
C ALA A 45 -6.53 -9.19 3.40
N GLU A 46 -6.12 -10.20 2.65
CA GLU A 46 -6.84 -10.67 1.47
C GLU A 46 -7.96 -11.60 1.96
N GLU A 47 -8.90 -11.07 2.75
CA GLU A 47 -10.14 -11.84 2.97
C GLU A 47 -10.93 -11.82 1.66
N VAL A 48 -11.08 -13.03 1.14
CA VAL A 48 -11.66 -13.43 -0.15
C VAL A 48 -13.17 -13.22 -0.17
#